data_AF-A0A068RP09-F1
#
_entry.id   AF-A0A068RP09-F1
#
_cell.length_a   1.000
_cell.length_b   1.000
_cell.length_c   1.000
_cell.angle_alpha   90.00
_cell.angle_beta   90.00
_cell.angle_gamma   90.00
#
_symmetry.space_group_name_H-M   'P 1'
#
loop_
_entity.id
_entity.type
_entity.pdbx_description
1 polymer ?
#
loop_
_entity_poly.entity_id
_entity_poly.type
_entity_poly.pdbx_seq_one_letter_code
_entity_poly.pdbx_strand_id
1 'polypeptide(L)'
;MPSKRDSDRSQSPRKRTKYKESKGHRYDRKIHRAKTKARSELDLFQWSKWRFCKQDYWINPYVDVTPRIDYRSTSKEEFIAKYEEPNLPVVITHLTDEWPAQKYWTEKYLKERYGSHLFKIGEDDDDNNVYLKMKHFLHYSNKEGQEDDSPLYIFDSGFYKDRRRSRKSKSSSSKKSDQPNTLLDDYTVPSYFEDDLFRLTGERRRPPYRWLVIGGGRSGTG
;
A
#
# COMPACT_ATOMS: atom_id res chain seq x y z
N MET A 1 79.73 1.56 18.80
CA MET A 1 79.09 2.25 19.95
C MET A 1 79.07 3.73 19.60
N PRO A 2 77.92 4.45 19.54
CA PRO A 2 76.82 4.40 20.50
C PRO A 2 75.36 4.37 19.95
N SER A 3 74.49 3.79 20.77
CA SER A 3 73.14 4.23 21.17
C SER A 3 72.02 4.44 20.12
N LYS A 4 71.18 3.40 19.98
CA LYS A 4 69.80 3.46 19.46
C LYS A 4 68.89 4.34 20.34
N ARG A 5 68.07 5.18 19.72
CA ARG A 5 66.74 5.57 20.24
C ARG A 5 65.77 5.59 19.06
N ASP A 6 65.08 4.47 18.87
CA ASP A 6 63.89 4.39 18.05
C ASP A 6 62.81 5.26 18.69
N SER A 7 62.36 6.28 17.95
CA SER A 7 61.23 7.11 18.34
C SER A 7 59.96 6.46 17.82
N ASP A 8 59.30 5.75 18.73
CA ASP A 8 57.99 5.15 18.55
C ASP A 8 56.94 6.27 18.34
N ARG A 9 56.67 6.60 17.07
CA ARG A 9 55.63 7.55 16.69
C ARG A 9 54.30 6.80 16.66
N SER A 10 53.63 6.83 17.81
CA SER A 10 52.24 6.40 17.99
C SER A 10 51.33 6.96 16.89
N GLN A 11 50.93 6.08 15.95
CA GLN A 11 49.89 6.41 15.00
C GLN A 11 48.56 6.53 15.77
N SER A 12 48.04 7.75 15.88
CA SER A 12 46.69 8.01 16.40
C SER A 12 45.67 7.16 15.64
N PRO A 13 44.67 6.55 16.31
CA PRO A 13 43.69 5.72 15.65
C PRO A 13 42.89 6.58 14.66
N ARG A 14 42.97 6.23 13.37
CA ARG A 14 42.15 6.85 12.32
C ARG A 14 40.69 6.77 12.74
N LYS A 15 40.08 7.91 13.09
CA LYS A 15 38.64 8.01 13.32
C LYS A 15 37.93 7.57 12.05
N ARG A 16 37.38 6.35 12.04
CA ARG A 16 36.45 5.88 11.01
C ARG A 16 35.24 6.81 11.04
N THR A 17 35.21 7.79 10.15
CA THR A 17 34.01 8.58 9.88
C THR A 17 32.94 7.60 9.38
N LYS A 18 31.95 7.30 10.23
CA LYS A 18 30.80 6.49 9.83
C LYS A 18 30.05 7.26 8.75
N TYR A 19 30.19 6.85 7.49
CA TYR A 19 29.43 7.41 6.38
C TYR A 19 27.93 7.29 6.69
N LYS A 20 27.26 8.42 6.90
CA LYS A 20 25.83 8.45 7.22
C LYS A 20 25.06 8.42 5.91
N GLU A 21 24.63 7.23 5.52
CA GLU A 21 23.86 7.00 4.31
C GLU A 21 22.65 7.94 4.19
N SER A 22 22.41 8.44 2.98
CA SER A 22 21.28 9.33 2.69
C SER A 22 19.94 8.66 3.01
N LYS A 23 18.92 9.46 3.33
CA LYS A 23 17.56 8.94 3.58
C LYS A 23 16.99 8.20 2.36
N GLY A 24 17.33 8.65 1.16
CA GLY A 24 16.92 8.03 -0.11
C GLY A 24 17.48 6.61 -0.24
N HIS A 25 18.80 6.44 -0.14
CA HIS A 25 19.43 5.12 -0.25
C HIS A 25 18.91 4.11 0.79
N ARG A 26 18.61 4.58 2.01
CA ARG A 26 17.96 3.74 3.03
C ARG A 26 16.56 3.27 2.61
N TYR A 27 15.79 4.09 1.90
CA TYR A 27 14.48 3.71 1.39
C TYR A 27 14.63 2.73 0.24
N ASP A 28 15.51 3.04 -0.72
CA ASP A 28 15.79 2.19 -1.89
C ASP A 28 16.17 0.78 -1.44
N ARG A 29 17.09 0.63 -0.46
CA ARG A 29 17.44 -0.69 0.09
C ARG A 29 16.25 -1.46 0.67
N LYS A 30 15.30 -0.77 1.31
CA LYS A 30 14.09 -1.41 1.86
C LYS A 30 13.14 -1.84 0.75
N ILE A 31 13.06 -1.05 -0.31
CA ILE A 31 12.23 -1.33 -1.49
C ILE A 31 12.81 -2.52 -2.27
N HIS A 32 14.12 -2.52 -2.55
CA HIS A 32 14.79 -3.62 -3.25
C HIS A 32 14.61 -4.96 -2.52
N ARG A 33 14.76 -4.96 -1.18
CA ARG A 33 14.47 -6.16 -0.38
C ARG A 33 13.02 -6.62 -0.49
N ALA A 34 12.09 -5.67 -0.59
CA ALA A 34 10.67 -5.98 -0.72
C ALA A 34 10.33 -6.52 -2.12
N LYS A 35 10.94 -5.96 -3.18
CA LYS A 35 10.88 -6.45 -4.56
C LYS A 35 11.34 -7.91 -4.65
N THR A 36 12.55 -8.22 -4.21
CA THR A 36 13.09 -9.60 -4.24
C THR A 36 12.25 -10.59 -3.44
N LYS A 37 11.57 -10.13 -2.39
CA LYS A 37 10.66 -11.00 -1.62
C LYS A 37 9.35 -11.23 -2.34
N ALA A 38 8.74 -10.16 -2.87
CA ALA A 38 7.42 -10.24 -3.48
C ALA A 38 7.44 -10.90 -4.87
N ARG A 39 8.60 -10.87 -5.54
CA ARG A 39 8.82 -11.41 -6.89
C ARG A 39 10.24 -11.96 -6.96
N SER A 40 10.48 -13.14 -6.38
CA SER A 40 11.81 -13.76 -6.30
C SER A 40 12.32 -14.22 -7.66
N GLU A 41 11.41 -14.42 -8.62
CA GLU A 41 11.70 -14.82 -9.99
C GLU A 41 12.25 -13.68 -10.86
N LEU A 42 12.11 -12.43 -10.40
CA LEU A 42 12.60 -11.24 -11.10
C LEU A 42 13.97 -10.79 -10.57
N ASP A 43 14.98 -10.79 -11.43
CA ASP A 43 16.23 -10.09 -11.15
C ASP A 43 16.05 -8.55 -11.20
N LEU A 44 17.05 -7.79 -10.72
CA LEU A 44 16.97 -6.33 -10.64
C LEU A 44 16.77 -5.62 -12.00
N PHE A 45 17.18 -6.23 -13.10
CA PHE A 45 17.06 -5.67 -14.46
C PHE A 45 15.76 -6.09 -15.15
N GLN A 46 15.11 -7.14 -14.66
CA GLN A 46 13.88 -7.68 -15.24
C GLN A 46 12.62 -6.88 -14.91
N TRP A 47 12.65 -6.06 -13.85
CA TRP A 47 11.50 -5.24 -13.44
C TRP A 47 11.03 -4.25 -14.50
N SER A 48 11.91 -3.82 -15.42
CA SER A 48 11.63 -2.87 -16.50
C SER A 48 12.09 -3.40 -17.87
N LYS A 49 12.15 -4.72 -18.02
CA LYS A 49 12.64 -5.40 -19.23
C LYS A 49 11.90 -4.98 -20.49
N TRP A 50 10.57 -4.88 -20.39
CA TRP A 50 9.67 -4.65 -21.52
C TRP A 50 9.43 -3.17 -21.81
N ARG A 51 9.80 -2.28 -20.88
CA ARG A 51 9.66 -0.82 -21.00
C ARG A 51 8.21 -0.42 -21.29
N PHE A 52 7.26 -1.07 -20.62
CA PHE A 52 5.83 -0.74 -20.73
C PHE A 52 5.55 0.70 -20.30
N CYS A 53 6.40 1.31 -19.48
CA CYS A 53 6.32 2.74 -19.16
C CYS A 53 6.41 3.68 -20.38
N LYS A 54 6.87 3.20 -21.55
CA LYS A 54 6.97 3.98 -22.80
C LYS A 54 5.76 3.81 -23.73
N GLN A 55 4.81 2.95 -23.38
CA GLN A 55 3.62 2.70 -24.18
C GLN A 55 2.43 3.51 -23.67
N ASP A 56 1.52 3.88 -24.58
CA ASP A 56 0.22 4.44 -24.23
C ASP A 56 -0.80 3.30 -24.15
N TYR A 57 -1.47 3.22 -23.00
CA TYR A 57 -2.52 2.23 -22.73
C TYR A 57 -3.90 2.88 -22.59
N TRP A 58 -4.04 4.15 -22.99
CA TRP A 58 -5.32 4.84 -22.89
C TRP A 58 -6.37 4.11 -23.72
N ILE A 59 -7.45 3.72 -23.05
CA ILE A 59 -8.57 3.04 -23.67
C ILE A 59 -9.45 4.10 -24.32
N ASN A 60 -9.84 3.86 -25.57
CA ASN A 60 -10.73 4.76 -26.29
C ASN A 60 -12.08 4.88 -25.53
N PRO A 61 -12.55 6.09 -25.18
CA PRO A 61 -13.81 6.27 -24.45
C PRO A 61 -15.02 5.59 -25.10
N TYR A 62 -15.01 5.43 -26.44
CA TYR A 62 -16.11 4.78 -27.15
C TYR A 62 -16.26 3.27 -26.88
N VAL A 63 -15.27 2.63 -26.26
CA VAL A 63 -15.38 1.21 -25.88
C VAL A 63 -16.00 1.01 -24.49
N ASP A 64 -16.16 2.06 -23.69
CA ASP A 64 -16.90 1.98 -22.42
C ASP A 64 -18.40 2.02 -22.69
N VAL A 65 -19.00 0.82 -22.69
CA VAL A 65 -20.44 0.61 -22.89
C VAL A 65 -21.16 0.20 -21.61
N THR A 66 -20.48 0.27 -20.45
CA THR A 66 -21.05 -0.24 -19.20
C THR A 66 -22.14 0.71 -18.69
N PRO A 67 -23.36 0.21 -18.39
CA PRO A 67 -24.43 1.04 -17.86
C PRO A 67 -24.02 1.80 -16.61
N ARG A 68 -24.57 3.01 -16.42
CA ARG A 68 -24.32 3.87 -15.27
C ARG A 68 -25.62 4.21 -14.57
N ILE A 69 -25.61 4.12 -13.24
CA ILE A 69 -26.71 4.58 -12.38
C ILE A 69 -26.21 5.64 -11.40
N ASP A 70 -27.10 6.53 -10.99
CA ASP A 70 -26.83 7.53 -9.95
C ASP A 70 -27.30 6.99 -8.60
N TYR A 71 -26.38 6.89 -7.64
CA TYR A 71 -26.66 6.39 -6.29
C TYR A 71 -27.69 7.24 -5.54
N ARG A 72 -27.82 8.54 -5.87
CA ARG A 72 -28.73 9.47 -5.20
C ARG A 72 -30.19 9.28 -5.61
N SER A 73 -30.44 8.68 -6.77
CA SER A 73 -31.79 8.51 -7.34
C SER A 73 -32.21 7.05 -7.51
N THR A 74 -31.28 6.09 -7.42
CA THR A 74 -31.57 4.66 -7.59
C THR A 74 -31.78 4.00 -6.22
N SER A 75 -32.94 3.38 -6.00
CA SER A 75 -33.21 2.69 -4.73
C SER A 75 -32.47 1.34 -4.64
N LYS A 76 -32.38 0.77 -3.42
CA LYS A 76 -31.79 -0.57 -3.23
C LYS A 76 -32.59 -1.64 -3.98
N GLU A 77 -33.92 -1.56 -3.94
CA GLU A 77 -34.82 -2.50 -4.60
C GLU A 77 -34.67 -2.43 -6.13
N GLU A 78 -34.55 -1.22 -6.67
CA GLU A 78 -34.28 -1.04 -8.11
C GLU A 78 -32.90 -1.60 -8.50
N PHE A 79 -31.87 -1.33 -7.69
CA PHE A 79 -30.54 -1.88 -7.90
C PHE A 79 -30.56 -3.42 -7.91
N ILE A 80 -31.25 -4.03 -6.94
CA ILE A 80 -31.37 -5.49 -6.84
C ILE A 80 -32.05 -6.06 -8.08
N ALA A 81 -33.25 -5.57 -8.40
CA ALA A 81 -34.07 -6.13 -9.48
C ALA A 81 -33.43 -5.97 -10.87
N LYS A 82 -32.70 -4.87 -11.10
CA LYS A 82 -32.11 -4.57 -12.41
C LYS A 82 -30.68 -5.07 -12.59
N TYR A 83 -29.91 -5.25 -11.51
CA TYR A 83 -28.47 -5.52 -11.59
C TYR A 83 -28.01 -6.69 -10.72
N GLU A 84 -28.31 -6.69 -9.42
CA GLU A 84 -27.81 -7.73 -8.50
C GLU A 84 -28.42 -9.11 -8.79
N GLU A 85 -29.75 -9.21 -8.84
CA GLU A 85 -30.49 -10.44 -9.09
C GLU A 85 -30.21 -11.05 -10.48
N PRO A 86 -30.22 -10.28 -11.58
CA PRO A 86 -29.86 -10.81 -12.90
C PRO A 86 -28.34 -10.96 -13.11
N ASN A 87 -27.52 -10.59 -12.12
CA ASN A 87 -26.06 -10.66 -12.16
C ASN A 87 -25.44 -9.85 -13.32
N LEU A 88 -25.88 -8.60 -13.47
CA LEU A 88 -25.44 -7.67 -14.52
C LEU A 88 -24.50 -6.59 -13.96
N PRO A 89 -23.37 -6.30 -14.62
CA PRO A 89 -22.45 -5.26 -14.18
C PRO A 89 -23.03 -3.86 -14.42
N VAL A 90 -22.77 -2.95 -13.47
CA VAL A 90 -23.16 -1.54 -13.55
C VAL A 90 -22.12 -0.66 -12.85
N VAL A 91 -21.87 0.53 -13.41
CA VAL A 91 -21.06 1.56 -12.75
C VAL A 91 -21.98 2.45 -11.92
N ILE A 92 -21.70 2.54 -10.62
CA ILE A 92 -22.47 3.38 -9.69
C ILE A 92 -21.76 4.72 -9.53
N THR A 93 -22.39 5.78 -10.01
CA THR A 93 -21.92 7.16 -9.89
C THR A 93 -22.43 7.80 -8.60
N HIS A 94 -21.76 8.85 -8.11
CA HIS A 94 -22.14 9.63 -6.92
C HIS A 94 -22.16 8.87 -5.58
N LEU A 95 -21.76 7.60 -5.56
CA LEU A 95 -21.77 6.75 -4.36
C LEU A 95 -20.80 7.20 -3.27
N THR A 96 -19.68 7.81 -3.66
CA THR A 96 -18.59 8.19 -2.74
C THR A 96 -18.56 9.68 -2.41
N ASP A 97 -19.56 10.46 -2.84
CA ASP A 97 -19.53 11.93 -2.75
C ASP A 97 -19.38 12.42 -1.31
N GLU A 98 -20.01 11.73 -0.36
CA GLU A 98 -19.97 12.05 1.07
C GLU A 98 -18.80 11.43 1.84
N TRP A 99 -17.94 10.64 1.17
CA TRP A 99 -16.83 9.96 1.85
C TRP A 99 -15.71 10.95 2.20
N PRO A 100 -15.28 11.04 3.47
CA PRO A 100 -14.12 11.86 3.84
C PRO A 100 -12.83 11.49 3.08
N ALA A 101 -12.73 10.26 2.57
CA ALA A 101 -11.66 9.80 1.70
C ALA A 101 -11.41 10.73 0.49
N GLN A 102 -12.46 11.33 -0.08
CA GLN A 102 -12.34 12.28 -1.20
C GLN A 102 -11.39 13.45 -0.86
N LYS A 103 -11.39 13.89 0.39
CA LYS A 103 -10.52 14.97 0.90
C LYS A 103 -9.20 14.45 1.45
N TYR A 104 -9.24 13.34 2.19
CA TYR A 104 -8.11 12.89 2.99
C TYR A 104 -7.17 11.94 2.28
N TRP A 105 -7.60 11.12 1.32
CA TRP A 105 -6.76 10.08 0.72
C TRP A 105 -5.82 10.64 -0.36
N THR A 106 -5.06 11.67 0.00
CA THR A 106 -3.98 12.25 -0.80
C THR A 106 -2.63 11.66 -0.39
N GLU A 107 -1.64 11.66 -1.29
CA GLU A 107 -0.29 11.19 -0.97
C GLU A 107 0.31 11.92 0.24
N LYS A 108 0.10 13.24 0.33
CA LYS A 108 0.60 14.07 1.43
C LYS A 108 0.03 13.59 2.76
N TYR A 109 -1.29 13.47 2.86
CA TYR A 109 -1.95 13.03 4.09
C TYR A 109 -1.55 11.59 4.47
N LEU A 110 -1.55 10.67 3.50
CA LEU A 110 -1.15 9.28 3.74
C LEU A 110 0.31 9.18 4.20
N LYS A 111 1.21 9.98 3.64
CA LYS A 111 2.61 10.04 4.07
C LYS A 111 2.78 10.61 5.48
N GLU A 112 2.08 11.69 5.80
CA GLU A 112 2.15 12.37 7.10
C GLU A 112 1.54 11.50 8.22
N ARG A 113 0.32 11.00 8.03
CA ARG A 113 -0.43 10.24 9.04
C ARG A 113 -0.04 8.77 9.08
N TYR A 114 0.12 8.16 7.91
CA TYR A 114 0.33 6.72 7.77
C TYR A 114 1.76 6.32 7.39
N GLY A 115 2.68 7.26 7.17
CA GLY A 115 4.03 7.00 6.64
C GLY A 115 4.84 5.89 7.32
N SER A 116 4.65 5.66 8.62
CA SER A 116 5.38 4.62 9.37
C SER A 116 4.65 3.28 9.50
N HIS A 117 3.38 3.18 9.09
CA HIS A 117 2.63 1.92 9.08
C HIS A 117 3.07 1.03 7.94
N LEU A 118 2.96 -0.28 8.17
CA LEU A 118 3.22 -1.33 7.20
C LEU A 118 1.92 -1.68 6.49
N PHE A 119 1.97 -1.72 5.17
CA PHE A 119 0.89 -2.18 4.30
C PHE A 119 1.38 -3.37 3.47
N LYS A 120 0.50 -4.34 3.25
CA LYS A 120 0.79 -5.51 2.40
C LYS A 120 0.96 -5.06 0.96
N ILE A 121 2.02 -5.54 0.30
CA ILE A 121 2.35 -5.24 -1.09
C ILE A 121 2.57 -6.48 -1.96
N GLY A 122 2.36 -7.68 -1.40
CA GLY A 122 2.60 -8.96 -2.06
C GLY A 122 2.73 -10.10 -1.07
N GLU A 123 3.11 -11.27 -1.58
CA GLU A 123 3.43 -12.50 -0.86
C GLU A 123 4.78 -13.00 -1.39
N ASP A 124 5.55 -13.72 -0.56
CA ASP A 124 6.75 -14.43 -1.00
C ASP A 124 6.44 -15.89 -1.35
N ASP A 125 7.45 -16.62 -1.85
CA ASP A 125 7.30 -18.01 -2.34
C ASP A 125 6.77 -19.00 -1.30
N ASP A 126 6.85 -18.63 -0.02
CA ASP A 126 6.39 -19.41 1.13
C ASP A 126 5.01 -18.92 1.64
N ASP A 127 4.24 -18.21 0.80
CA ASP A 127 2.96 -17.55 1.11
C ASP A 127 3.03 -16.53 2.25
N ASN A 128 4.22 -16.03 2.62
CA ASN A 128 4.32 -15.02 3.66
C ASN A 128 4.07 -13.63 3.09
N ASN A 129 3.17 -12.90 3.75
CA ASN A 129 2.88 -11.52 3.40
C ASN A 129 4.14 -10.63 3.40
N VAL A 130 4.37 -9.94 2.29
CA VAL A 130 5.41 -8.92 2.15
C VAL A 130 4.83 -7.55 2.46
N TYR A 131 5.50 -6.83 3.37
CA TYR A 131 5.05 -5.52 3.82
C TYR A 131 6.05 -4.42 3.52
N LEU A 132 5.53 -3.24 3.19
CA LEU A 132 6.30 -2.03 3.02
C LEU A 132 5.68 -0.87 3.80
N LYS A 133 6.51 0.06 4.29
CA LYS A 133 5.99 1.25 4.96
C LYS A 133 5.39 2.20 3.93
N MET A 134 4.26 2.84 4.25
CA MET A 134 3.62 3.83 3.35
C MET A 134 4.61 4.86 2.79
N LYS A 135 5.51 5.42 3.62
CA LYS A 135 6.50 6.39 3.16
C LYS A 135 7.55 5.83 2.19
N HIS A 136 7.83 4.52 2.25
CA HIS A 136 8.72 3.86 1.30
C HIS A 136 7.94 3.51 0.03
N PHE A 137 6.69 3.06 0.16
CA PHE A 137 5.81 2.81 -0.98
C PHE A 137 5.58 4.07 -1.83
N LEU A 138 5.26 5.22 -1.21
CA LEU A 138 5.11 6.47 -1.95
C LEU A 138 6.42 6.97 -2.56
N HIS A 139 7.57 6.69 -1.94
CA HIS A 139 8.89 6.98 -2.54
C HIS A 139 9.17 6.08 -3.74
N TYR A 140 8.81 4.80 -3.65
CA TYR A 140 8.88 3.83 -4.73
C TYR A 140 7.98 4.23 -5.90
N SER A 141 6.69 4.45 -5.63
CA SER A 141 5.65 4.78 -6.60
C SER A 141 6.02 6.03 -7.39
N ASN A 142 6.60 7.05 -6.74
CA ASN A 142 7.01 8.30 -7.41
C ASN A 142 8.39 8.26 -8.09
N LYS A 143 9.07 7.10 -8.11
CA LYS A 143 10.42 6.94 -8.68
C LYS A 143 10.51 5.67 -9.52
N GLU A 144 11.26 4.66 -9.06
CA GLU A 144 11.50 3.42 -9.80
C GLU A 144 10.20 2.69 -10.19
N GLY A 145 9.12 2.82 -9.41
CA GLY A 145 7.81 2.26 -9.76
C GLY A 145 7.18 2.89 -11.02
N GLN A 146 7.64 4.06 -11.46
CA GLN A 146 7.23 4.68 -12.73
C GLN A 146 7.86 3.99 -13.95
N GLU A 147 8.91 3.20 -13.76
CA GLU A 147 9.60 2.49 -14.84
C GLU A 147 9.33 0.98 -14.83
N ASP A 148 8.93 0.42 -13.69
CA ASP A 148 8.61 -1.00 -13.59
C ASP A 148 7.44 -1.37 -14.53
N ASP A 149 7.56 -2.49 -15.21
CA ASP A 149 6.57 -3.02 -16.15
C ASP A 149 5.29 -3.46 -15.43
N SER A 150 5.44 -4.08 -14.26
CA SER A 150 4.38 -4.43 -13.33
C SER A 150 4.78 -3.98 -11.92
N PRO A 151 4.49 -2.72 -11.55
CA PRO A 151 4.91 -2.16 -10.28
C PRO A 151 4.27 -2.86 -9.07
N LEU A 152 4.96 -2.86 -7.93
CA LEU A 152 4.37 -3.23 -6.64
C LEU A 152 3.16 -2.32 -6.35
N TYR A 153 2.10 -2.89 -5.78
CA TYR A 153 0.94 -2.15 -5.33
C TYR A 153 0.52 -2.60 -3.93
N ILE A 154 -0.09 -1.70 -3.17
CA ILE A 154 -0.69 -2.03 -1.87
C ILE A 154 -1.98 -2.79 -2.13
N PHE A 155 -2.12 -3.95 -1.50
CA PHE A 155 -3.34 -4.75 -1.46
C PHE A 155 -3.50 -5.35 -0.05
N ASP A 156 -3.94 -4.52 0.90
CA ASP A 156 -3.93 -4.86 2.32
C ASP A 156 -5.33 -5.04 2.89
N SER A 157 -5.67 -6.28 3.26
CA SER A 157 -6.92 -6.59 3.95
C SER A 157 -6.92 -6.29 5.44
N GLY A 158 -5.75 -6.07 6.04
CA GLY A 158 -5.57 -5.72 7.44
C GLY A 158 -5.15 -4.27 7.64
N PHE A 159 -5.51 -3.37 6.72
CA PHE A 159 -5.13 -1.94 6.75
C PHE A 159 -5.65 -1.19 7.98
N TYR A 160 -6.73 -1.67 8.58
CA TYR A 160 -7.36 -1.11 9.79
C TYR A 160 -6.68 -1.54 11.10
N LYS A 161 -5.75 -2.51 11.05
CA LYS A 161 -5.03 -2.98 12.25
C LYS A 161 -3.85 -2.04 12.52
N ASP A 162 -3.69 -1.57 13.77
CA ASP A 162 -2.50 -0.78 14.14
C ASP A 162 -1.23 -1.65 14.16
N ARG A 163 -0.57 -1.73 13.00
CA ARG A 163 0.70 -2.45 12.83
C ARG A 163 1.92 -1.63 13.28
N ARG A 164 1.76 -0.41 13.83
CA ARG A 164 2.89 0.36 14.40
C ARG A 164 3.48 -0.33 15.64
N ARG A 165 2.65 -1.07 16.39
CA ARG A 165 2.92 -1.50 17.78
C ARG A 165 3.42 -2.94 17.97
N SER A 166 3.55 -3.74 16.91
CA SER A 166 3.93 -5.17 17.02
C SER A 166 5.30 -5.43 17.68
N ARG A 167 6.15 -4.41 17.92
CA ARG A 167 7.46 -4.56 18.59
C ARG A 167 7.65 -3.78 19.90
N LYS A 168 6.67 -3.03 20.41
CA LYS A 168 6.79 -2.34 21.70
C LYS A 168 5.49 -2.39 22.50
N SER A 169 5.54 -3.17 23.59
CA SER A 169 4.73 -3.10 24.80
C SER A 169 3.21 -3.36 24.69
N LYS A 170 2.76 -4.47 25.27
CA LYS A 170 1.36 -4.73 25.69
C LYS A 170 0.96 -3.93 26.94
N SER A 171 1.53 -2.75 27.16
CA SER A 171 1.22 -1.91 28.32
C SER A 171 0.94 -0.48 27.86
N SER A 172 -0.29 -0.24 27.44
CA SER A 172 -1.01 0.99 27.76
C SER A 172 -2.47 0.87 27.34
N SER A 173 -3.34 0.86 28.35
CA SER A 173 -4.76 1.19 28.26
C SER A 173 -4.90 2.67 27.90
N SER A 174 -4.75 3.00 26.61
CA SER A 174 -5.08 4.33 26.09
C SER A 174 -6.59 4.47 25.95
N LYS A 175 -7.16 5.48 26.61
CA LYS A 175 -8.58 5.88 26.56
C LYS A 175 -9.08 5.95 25.11
N LYS A 176 -10.32 5.51 24.89
CA LYS A 176 -10.99 5.44 23.58
C LYS A 176 -11.19 6.82 22.91
N SER A 177 -11.08 7.92 23.67
CA SER A 177 -11.33 9.30 23.22
C SER A 177 -10.19 9.97 22.44
N ASP A 178 -8.96 9.44 22.52
CA ASP A 178 -7.78 10.00 21.83
C ASP A 178 -7.36 9.17 20.60
N GLN A 179 -8.22 8.27 20.12
CA GLN A 179 -7.93 7.48 18.93
C GLN A 179 -8.00 8.40 17.69
N PRO A 180 -6.89 8.63 16.98
CA PRO A 180 -6.94 9.43 15.76
C PRO A 180 -7.81 8.67 14.73
N ASN A 181 -8.68 9.39 13.99
CA ASN A 181 -9.41 8.85 12.83
C ASN A 181 -8.54 7.87 12.03
N THR A 182 -9.10 6.71 11.78
CA THR A 182 -8.54 5.60 11.01
C THR A 182 -9.02 5.67 9.57
N LEU A 183 -8.41 4.88 8.69
CA LEU A 183 -8.89 4.74 7.32
C LEU A 183 -10.32 4.17 7.22
N LEU A 184 -10.83 3.52 8.28
CA LEU A 184 -12.22 3.06 8.34
C LEU A 184 -13.21 4.19 8.56
N ASP A 185 -12.76 5.31 9.14
CA ASP A 185 -13.62 6.47 9.40
C ASP A 185 -13.75 7.37 8.16
N ASP A 186 -13.00 7.05 7.09
CA ASP A 186 -12.95 7.82 5.85
C ASP A 186 -13.95 7.31 4.77
N TYR A 187 -14.68 6.22 5.04
CA TYR A 187 -15.70 5.67 4.13
C TYR A 187 -16.81 4.95 4.89
N THR A 188 -17.93 4.71 4.21
CA THR A 188 -19.04 3.89 4.70
C THR A 188 -19.40 2.82 3.68
N VAL A 189 -19.95 1.69 4.12
CA VAL A 189 -20.48 0.68 3.18
C VAL A 189 -21.80 1.22 2.61
N PRO A 190 -21.97 1.28 1.28
CA PRO A 190 -23.23 1.72 0.66
C PRO A 190 -24.39 0.78 0.98
N SER A 191 -25.62 1.30 0.98
CA SER A 191 -26.83 0.56 1.36
C SER A 191 -27.09 -0.69 0.52
N TYR A 192 -26.61 -0.68 -0.73
CA TYR A 192 -26.67 -1.82 -1.64
C TYR A 192 -25.89 -3.04 -1.12
N PHE A 193 -24.88 -2.85 -0.27
CA PHE A 193 -23.92 -3.89 0.11
C PHE A 193 -23.86 -4.17 1.63
N GLU A 194 -24.90 -3.79 2.38
CA GLU A 194 -24.90 -3.86 3.86
C GLU A 194 -25.14 -5.26 4.45
N ASP A 195 -25.71 -6.19 3.68
CA ASP A 195 -26.18 -7.49 4.20
C ASP A 195 -25.04 -8.31 4.83
N ASP A 196 -23.86 -8.33 4.18
CA ASP A 196 -22.61 -8.95 4.64
C ASP A 196 -22.80 -10.29 5.37
N LEU A 197 -23.38 -11.29 4.68
CA LEU A 197 -23.76 -12.57 5.30
C LEU A 197 -22.58 -13.32 5.93
N PHE A 198 -21.35 -13.12 5.43
CA PHE A 198 -20.14 -13.70 6.03
C PHE A 198 -19.87 -13.23 7.45
N ARG A 199 -20.43 -12.09 7.88
CA ARG A 199 -20.39 -11.63 9.28
C ARG A 199 -20.92 -12.68 10.25
N LEU A 200 -21.89 -13.51 9.82
CA LEU A 200 -22.48 -14.58 10.64
C LEU A 200 -21.48 -15.70 10.99
N THR A 201 -20.39 -15.85 10.23
CA THR A 201 -19.33 -16.83 10.52
C THR A 201 -18.40 -16.39 11.66
N GLY A 202 -18.51 -15.12 12.09
CA GLY A 202 -17.72 -14.48 13.14
C GLY A 202 -16.40 -13.90 12.62
N GLU A 203 -15.99 -12.76 13.21
CA GLU A 203 -14.83 -11.96 12.75
C GLU A 203 -13.50 -12.72 12.69
N ARG A 204 -13.32 -13.77 13.50
CA ARG A 204 -12.09 -14.58 13.50
C ARG A 204 -12.04 -15.61 12.37
N ARG A 205 -13.19 -16.09 11.92
CA ARG A 205 -13.30 -17.21 10.97
C ARG A 205 -13.66 -16.77 9.56
N ARG A 206 -14.30 -15.60 9.42
CA ARG A 206 -14.64 -15.05 8.11
C ARG A 206 -13.38 -14.85 7.26
N PRO A 207 -13.43 -15.14 5.95
CA PRO A 207 -12.36 -14.76 5.04
C PRO A 207 -12.13 -13.25 5.01
N PRO A 208 -10.94 -12.78 4.59
CA PRO A 208 -10.73 -11.37 4.26
C PRO A 208 -11.77 -10.89 3.23
N TYR A 209 -12.28 -9.67 3.40
CA TYR A 209 -13.44 -9.18 2.63
C TYR A 209 -13.40 -7.68 2.30
N ARG A 210 -12.36 -6.97 2.75
CA ARG A 210 -12.14 -5.55 2.46
C ARG A 210 -10.66 -5.33 2.28
N TRP A 211 -10.28 -4.49 1.32
CA TRP A 211 -8.88 -4.21 0.99
C TRP A 211 -8.68 -2.71 0.77
N LEU A 212 -7.58 -2.17 1.29
CA LEU A 212 -7.04 -0.90 0.81
C LEU A 212 -6.17 -1.20 -0.41
N VAL A 213 -6.48 -0.57 -1.54
CA VAL A 213 -5.76 -0.76 -2.80
C VAL A 213 -5.13 0.57 -3.23
N ILE A 214 -3.82 0.60 -3.41
CA ILE A 214 -3.08 1.80 -3.88
C ILE A 214 -1.98 1.34 -4.82
N GLY A 215 -1.97 1.86 -6.05
CA GLY A 215 -1.01 1.48 -7.07
C GLY A 215 -0.63 2.65 -7.98
N GLY A 216 0.55 2.58 -8.59
CA GLY A 216 0.94 3.47 -9.68
C GLY A 216 0.41 2.96 -11.03
N GLY A 217 0.65 3.71 -12.10
CA GLY A 217 0.31 3.26 -13.46
C GLY A 217 0.94 1.89 -13.77
N ARG A 218 0.23 1.06 -14.55
CA ARG A 218 0.58 -0.33 -14.94
C ARG A 218 0.51 -1.38 -13.82
N SER A 219 0.29 -0.99 -12.56
CA SER A 219 -0.05 -1.98 -11.53
C SER A 219 -1.49 -2.46 -11.69
N GLY A 220 -1.80 -3.68 -11.26
CA GLY A 220 -3.14 -4.25 -11.41
C GLY A 220 -3.23 -5.69 -10.93
N THR A 221 -4.38 -6.30 -11.16
CA THR A 221 -4.67 -7.71 -10.91
C THR A 221 -5.08 -8.34 -12.24
N GLY A 222 -4.42 -9.43 -12.59
CA GLY A 222 -4.66 -10.18 -13.83
C GLY A 222 -5.74 -11.24 -13.70
#